data_AF-A0A432MBZ7-F1
#
_entry.id   AF-A0A432MBZ7-F1
#
_cell.length_a   1.000
_cell.length_b   1.000
_cell.length_c   1.000
_cell.angle_alpha   90.00
_cell.angle_beta   90.00
_cell.angle_gamma   90.00
#
_symmetry.space_group_name_H-M   'P 1'
#
loop_
_entity.id
_entity.type
_entity.pdbx_description
1 polymer ?
#
loop_
_entity_poly.entity_id
_entity_poly.type
_entity_poly.pdbx_seq_one_letter_code
_entity_poly.pdbx_strand_id
1 'polypeptide(L)'
;MGTASPKQIEANRRNAQRSTGPRTPEGKARSRRNGLKHGLAAEVLVPEDDRHRAAFDAALARWEREAGPDNVVERHLVRRAAVASVILDRIDEGRESSRREAARRAVEAWERRRQARARRQAQRLSSDPANVVAD
;
A
#
# COMPACT_ATOMS: atom_id res chain seq x y z
N MET A 1 29.76 -5.80 -2.95
CA MET A 1 28.69 -6.37 -2.11
C MET A 1 29.32 -7.11 -0.96
N GLY A 2 29.03 -6.75 0.29
CA GLY A 2 29.61 -7.41 1.46
C GLY A 2 28.97 -8.77 1.70
N THR A 3 29.78 -9.82 1.77
CA THR A 3 29.33 -11.17 2.15
C THR A 3 28.81 -11.15 3.58
N ALA A 4 27.61 -11.72 3.80
CA ALA A 4 27.03 -11.82 5.14
C ALA A 4 27.98 -12.56 6.09
N SER A 5 28.15 -12.02 7.31
CA SER A 5 28.98 -12.66 8.33
C SER A 5 28.42 -14.03 8.73
N PRO A 6 29.25 -14.96 9.24
CA PRO A 6 28.78 -16.26 9.73
C PRO A 6 27.64 -16.17 10.74
N LYS A 7 27.67 -15.14 11.61
CA LYS A 7 26.60 -14.85 12.58
C LYS A 7 25.28 -14.47 11.90
N GLN A 8 25.33 -13.68 10.82
CA GLN A 8 24.14 -13.32 10.04
C GLN A 8 23.57 -14.52 9.29
N ILE A 9 24.42 -15.38 8.73
CA ILE A 9 23.99 -16.61 8.04
C ILE A 9 23.26 -17.54 9.02
N GLU A 10 23.81 -17.75 10.22
CA GLU A 10 23.19 -18.62 11.23
C GLU A 10 21.88 -18.05 11.78
N ALA A 11 21.80 -16.73 11.98
CA ALA A 11 20.55 -16.07 12.33
C ALA A 11 19.49 -16.22 11.23
N ASN A 12 19.86 -16.06 9.96
CA ASN A 12 18.95 -16.24 8.82
C ASN A 12 18.45 -17.69 8.73
N ARG A 13 19.31 -18.69 8.97
CA ARG A 13 18.92 -20.11 8.96
C ARG A 13 17.89 -20.41 10.07
N ARG A 14 18.12 -19.92 11.29
CA ARG A 14 17.15 -20.08 12.41
C ARG A 14 15.83 -19.36 12.15
N ASN A 15 15.88 -18.15 11.58
CA ASN A 15 14.67 -17.39 11.24
C ASN A 15 13.87 -18.03 10.11
N ALA A 16 14.55 -18.62 9.12
CA ALA A 16 13.91 -19.33 8.01
C ALA A 16 13.11 -20.55 8.49
N GLN A 17 13.58 -21.27 9.52
CA GLN A 17 12.84 -22.40 10.11
C GLN A 17 11.53 -21.97 10.78
N ARG A 18 11.42 -20.71 11.22
CA ARG A 18 10.22 -20.13 11.85
C ARG A 18 9.29 -19.41 10.85
N SER A 19 9.77 -19.10 9.65
CA SER A 19 9.06 -18.28 8.65
C SER A 19 8.86 -19.03 7.33
N THR A 20 8.19 -20.17 7.40
CA THR A 20 8.07 -21.12 6.27
C THR A 20 6.83 -20.89 5.41
N GLY A 21 6.17 -19.74 5.61
CA GLY A 21 4.86 -19.48 5.04
C GLY A 21 3.79 -20.47 5.50
N PRO A 22 2.56 -20.35 4.96
CA PRO A 22 1.46 -21.23 5.28
C PRO A 22 1.61 -22.59 4.58
N ARG A 23 1.60 -23.68 5.35
CA ARG A 23 1.76 -25.05 4.82
C ARG A 23 0.45 -25.82 4.66
N THR A 24 -0.61 -25.41 5.36
CA THR A 24 -1.92 -26.07 5.28
C THR A 24 -2.79 -25.45 4.18
N PRO A 25 -3.77 -26.19 3.62
CA PRO A 25 -4.76 -25.64 2.70
C PRO A 25 -5.47 -24.41 3.27
N GLU A 26 -5.85 -24.43 4.55
CA GLU A 26 -6.52 -23.34 5.25
C GLU A 26 -5.59 -22.14 5.45
N GLY A 27 -4.32 -22.41 5.76
CA GLY A 27 -3.28 -21.38 5.90
C GLY A 27 -2.98 -20.69 4.56
N LYS A 28 -2.91 -21.47 3.47
CA LYS A 28 -2.75 -20.94 2.11
C LYS A 28 -3.98 -20.14 1.69
N ALA A 29 -5.19 -20.62 2.02
CA ALA A 29 -6.45 -19.92 1.77
C ALA A 29 -6.58 -18.59 2.57
N ARG A 30 -5.95 -18.50 3.74
CA ARG A 30 -5.81 -17.23 4.48
C ARG A 30 -4.77 -16.32 3.84
N SER A 31 -3.60 -16.85 3.51
CA SER A 31 -2.51 -16.07 2.93
C SER A 31 -2.78 -15.54 1.52
N ARG A 32 -3.57 -16.25 0.70
CA ARG A 32 -4.04 -15.72 -0.60
C ARG A 32 -4.90 -14.45 -0.44
N ARG A 33 -5.54 -14.27 0.71
CA ARG A 33 -6.29 -13.04 1.04
C ARG A 33 -5.38 -11.93 1.57
N ASN A 34 -4.13 -12.21 1.97
CA ASN A 34 -3.18 -11.16 2.35
C ASN A 34 -2.72 -10.30 1.15
N GLY A 35 -2.91 -10.78 -0.08
CA GLY A 35 -2.75 -9.99 -1.31
C GLY A 35 -3.92 -9.03 -1.59
N LEU A 36 -5.06 -9.20 -0.91
CA LEU A 36 -6.26 -8.35 -1.00
C LEU A 36 -6.18 -7.18 -0.02
N LYS A 37 -5.04 -6.50 0.10
CA LYS A 37 -5.00 -5.21 0.81
C LYS A 37 -5.77 -4.11 0.08
N HIS A 38 -5.92 -4.28 -1.24
CA HIS A 38 -6.47 -3.27 -2.14
C HIS A 38 -7.15 -3.89 -3.39
N GLY A 39 -7.07 -5.21 -3.59
CA GLY A 39 -7.71 -5.89 -4.75
C GLY A 39 -7.08 -5.61 -6.13
N LEU A 40 -6.00 -4.82 -6.19
CA LEU A 40 -5.41 -4.27 -7.43
C LEU A 40 -4.82 -5.30 -8.42
N ALA A 41 -4.61 -6.54 -7.98
CA ALA A 41 -4.15 -7.65 -8.82
C ALA A 41 -5.20 -8.77 -8.96
N ALA A 42 -6.44 -8.51 -8.55
CA ALA A 42 -7.51 -9.48 -8.68
C ALA A 42 -8.01 -9.51 -10.14
N GLU A 43 -7.98 -10.69 -10.74
CA GLU A 43 -8.55 -10.96 -12.07
C GLU A 43 -10.08 -10.77 -12.08
N VAL A 44 -10.70 -10.82 -10.89
CA VAL A 44 -12.12 -10.57 -10.66
C VAL A 44 -12.26 -9.55 -9.53
N LEU A 45 -12.83 -8.38 -9.83
CA LEU A 45 -13.22 -7.40 -8.82
C LEU A 45 -14.42 -7.96 -8.06
N VAL A 46 -14.21 -8.43 -6.83
CA VAL A 46 -15.31 -8.77 -5.93
C VAL A 46 -15.65 -7.50 -5.14
N PRO A 47 -16.85 -6.91 -5.31
CA PRO A 47 -17.24 -5.76 -4.51
C PRO A 47 -17.23 -6.11 -3.02
N GLU A 48 -16.65 -5.23 -2.19
CA GLU A 48 -16.42 -5.49 -0.77
C GLU A 48 -17.70 -5.37 0.08
N ASP A 49 -18.70 -4.65 -0.42
CA ASP A 49 -20.04 -4.53 0.16
C ASP A 49 -21.09 -4.22 -0.93
N ASP A 50 -22.37 -4.14 -0.53
CA ASP A 50 -23.51 -3.87 -1.42
C ASP A 50 -23.45 -2.49 -2.10
N ARG A 51 -22.87 -1.49 -1.42
CA ARG A 51 -22.71 -0.14 -1.98
C ARG A 51 -21.68 -0.15 -3.12
N HIS A 52 -20.56 -0.83 -2.92
CA HIS A 52 -19.54 -1.00 -3.96
C HIS A 52 -20.05 -1.83 -5.13
N ARG A 53 -20.95 -2.80 -4.88
CA ARG A 53 -21.62 -3.56 -5.94
C ARG A 53 -22.54 -2.67 -6.77
N ALA A 54 -23.41 -1.90 -6.12
CA ALA A 54 -24.32 -0.97 -6.79
C ALA A 54 -23.58 0.09 -7.62
N ALA A 55 -22.49 0.65 -7.08
CA ALA A 55 -21.66 1.61 -7.81
C ALA A 55 -20.97 0.98 -9.04
N PHE A 56 -20.50 -0.26 -8.92
CA PHE A 56 -19.93 -1.01 -10.03
C PHE A 56 -20.95 -1.30 -11.12
N ASP A 57 -22.14 -1.78 -10.76
CA ASP A 57 -23.22 -2.05 -11.71
C ASP A 57 -23.68 -0.76 -12.42
N ALA A 58 -23.76 0.35 -11.69
CA ALA A 58 -24.08 1.65 -12.25
C ALA A 58 -23.02 2.13 -13.26
N ALA A 59 -21.74 1.95 -12.95
CA ALA A 59 -20.64 2.26 -13.87
C ALA A 59 -20.72 1.41 -15.14
N LEU A 60 -20.95 0.10 -15.00
CA LEU A 60 -21.07 -0.81 -16.13
C LEU A 60 -22.25 -0.41 -17.04
N ALA A 61 -23.42 -0.16 -16.46
CA ALA A 61 -24.61 0.26 -17.19
C ALA A 61 -24.42 1.61 -17.88
N ARG A 62 -23.70 2.54 -17.25
CA ARG A 62 -23.35 3.84 -17.86
C ARG A 62 -22.49 3.65 -19.11
N TRP A 63 -21.42 2.87 -19.01
CA TRP A 63 -20.52 2.60 -20.14
C TRP A 63 -21.23 1.90 -21.29
N GLU A 64 -22.08 0.90 -21.00
CA GLU A 64 -22.87 0.24 -22.05
C GLU A 64 -23.82 1.21 -22.77
N ARG A 65 -24.47 2.13 -22.04
CA ARG A 65 -25.35 3.14 -22.63
C ARG A 65 -24.59 4.18 -23.45
N GLU A 66 -23.46 4.68 -22.94
CA GLU A 66 -22.70 5.76 -23.58
C GLU A 66 -21.89 5.27 -24.78
N ALA A 67 -21.31 4.06 -24.70
CA ALA A 67 -20.53 3.50 -25.80
C ALA A 67 -21.40 2.93 -26.93
N GLY A 68 -22.66 2.55 -26.64
CA GLY A 68 -23.63 2.10 -27.63
C GLY A 68 -23.15 0.93 -28.51
N PRO A 69 -22.73 -0.22 -27.94
CA PRO A 69 -22.20 -1.32 -28.73
C PRO A 69 -23.28 -1.96 -29.61
N ASP A 70 -22.97 -2.14 -30.89
CA ASP A 70 -23.88 -2.69 -31.91
C ASP A 70 -23.84 -4.22 -31.96
N ASN A 71 -22.76 -4.83 -31.47
CA ASN A 71 -22.59 -6.28 -31.49
C ASN A 71 -22.01 -6.85 -30.18
N VAL A 72 -21.99 -8.18 -30.10
CA VAL A 72 -21.54 -8.92 -28.90
C VAL A 72 -20.06 -8.69 -28.59
N VAL A 73 -19.22 -8.47 -29.60
CA VAL A 73 -17.78 -8.23 -29.41
C VAL A 73 -17.57 -6.85 -28.80
N GLU A 74 -18.20 -5.82 -29.36
CA GLU A 74 -18.16 -4.46 -28.81
C GLU A 74 -18.71 -4.42 -27.39
N ARG A 75 -19.85 -5.08 -27.13
CA ARG A 75 -20.41 -5.16 -25.78
C ARG A 75 -19.43 -5.80 -24.80
N HIS A 76 -18.75 -6.88 -25.21
CA HIS A 76 -17.73 -7.52 -24.39
C HIS A 76 -16.55 -6.58 -24.09
N LEU A 77 -16.06 -5.85 -25.09
CA LEU A 77 -14.96 -4.90 -24.93
C LEU A 77 -15.36 -3.70 -24.04
N VAL A 78 -16.54 -3.14 -24.24
CA VAL A 78 -17.07 -2.04 -23.41
C VAL A 78 -17.20 -2.46 -21.95
N ARG A 79 -17.77 -3.64 -21.67
CA ARG A 79 -17.86 -4.16 -20.30
C ARG A 79 -16.47 -4.33 -19.69
N ARG A 80 -15.52 -4.91 -20.43
CA ARG A 80 -14.13 -5.06 -19.94
C ARG A 80 -13.46 -3.73 -19.64
N ALA A 81 -13.64 -2.73 -20.50
CA ALA A 81 -13.08 -1.40 -20.30
C ALA A 81 -13.69 -0.72 -19.07
N ALA A 82 -15.01 -0.84 -18.86
CA ALA A 82 -15.69 -0.32 -17.68
C ALA A 82 -15.17 -0.95 -16.38
N VAL A 83 -15.01 -2.28 -16.35
CA VAL A 83 -14.40 -2.97 -15.20
C VAL A 83 -12.98 -2.50 -14.95
N ALA A 84 -12.17 -2.38 -15.99
CA ALA A 84 -10.80 -1.91 -15.88
C ALA A 84 -10.73 -0.47 -15.34
N SER A 85 -11.63 0.42 -15.78
CA SER A 85 -11.73 1.80 -15.27
C SER A 85 -11.95 1.82 -13.77
N VAL A 86 -12.93 1.06 -13.26
CA VAL A 86 -13.22 1.01 -11.81
C VAL A 86 -12.02 0.49 -11.01
N ILE A 87 -11.30 -0.50 -11.55
CA ILE A 87 -10.08 -1.01 -10.91
C ILE A 87 -9.00 0.09 -10.87
N LEU A 88 -8.80 0.82 -11.97
CA LEU A 88 -7.81 1.89 -12.05
C LEU A 88 -8.14 3.04 -11.09
N ASP A 89 -9.40 3.45 -10.99
CA ASP A 89 -9.83 4.49 -10.05
C ASP A 89 -9.51 4.10 -8.60
N ARG A 90 -9.79 2.85 -8.22
CA ARG A 90 -9.44 2.31 -6.89
C ARG A 90 -7.92 2.26 -6.65
N ILE A 91 -7.13 1.95 -7.68
CA ILE A 91 -5.66 2.00 -7.61
C ILE A 91 -5.20 3.42 -7.30
N ASP A 92 -5.75 4.41 -8.00
CA ASP A 92 -5.32 5.79 -7.85
C ASP A 92 -5.76 6.36 -6.50
N GLU A 93 -6.96 6.05 -6.02
CA GLU A 93 -7.40 6.37 -4.65
C GLU A 93 -6.48 5.77 -3.59
N GLY A 94 -6.14 4.48 -3.72
CA GLY A 94 -5.24 3.79 -2.80
C GLY A 94 -3.83 4.38 -2.79
N ARG A 95 -3.31 4.73 -3.97
CA ARG A 95 -2.02 5.42 -4.13
C ARG A 95 -2.05 6.81 -3.49
N GLU A 96 -3.10 7.58 -3.70
CA GLU A 96 -3.23 8.90 -3.13
C GLU A 96 -3.33 8.86 -1.61
N SER A 97 -4.13 7.95 -1.06
CA SER A 97 -4.22 7.72 0.39
C SER A 97 -2.85 7.40 1.00
N SER A 98 -2.11 6.48 0.37
CA SER A 98 -0.75 6.11 0.80
C SER A 98 0.22 7.30 0.76
N ARG A 99 0.16 8.14 -0.29
CA ARG A 99 0.97 9.36 -0.40
C ARG A 99 0.62 10.39 0.68
N ARG A 100 -0.67 10.61 0.94
CA ARG A 100 -1.16 11.53 1.98
C ARG A 100 -0.68 11.09 3.36
N GLU A 101 -0.77 9.80 3.66
CA GLU A 101 -0.29 9.27 4.93
C GLU A 101 1.24 9.39 5.06
N ALA A 102 1.98 9.06 4.00
CA ALA A 102 3.44 9.22 3.97
C ALA A 102 3.86 10.69 4.19
N ALA A 103 3.17 11.64 3.56
CA ALA A 103 3.41 13.07 3.75
C ALA A 103 3.18 13.50 5.20
N ARG A 104 2.05 13.11 5.82
CA ARG A 104 1.76 13.39 7.24
C ARG A 104 2.86 12.84 8.15
N ARG A 105 3.22 11.56 7.98
CA ARG A 105 4.28 10.92 8.76
C ARG A 105 5.64 11.60 8.58
N ALA A 106 5.95 12.08 7.39
CA ALA A 106 7.19 12.79 7.11
C ALA A 106 7.27 14.13 7.85
N VAL A 107 6.17 14.90 7.87
CA VAL A 107 6.07 16.16 8.64
C VAL A 107 6.29 15.90 10.12
N GLU A 108 5.56 14.95 10.71
CA GLU A 108 5.74 14.63 12.13
C GLU A 108 7.15 14.13 12.44
N ALA A 109 7.74 13.32 11.56
CA ALA A 109 9.11 12.83 11.74
C ALA A 109 10.12 13.98 11.69
N TRP A 110 9.92 14.95 10.81
CA TRP A 110 10.74 16.16 10.76
C TRP A 110 10.60 16.97 12.04
N GLU A 111 9.38 17.20 12.55
CA GLU A 111 9.15 17.92 13.81
C GLU A 111 9.82 17.22 15.00
N ARG A 112 9.67 15.90 15.12
CA ARG A 112 10.35 15.10 16.16
C ARG A 112 11.86 15.24 16.08
N ARG A 113 12.44 15.21 14.87
CA ARG A 113 13.89 15.40 14.67
C ARG A 113 14.32 16.82 15.04
N ARG A 114 13.52 17.83 14.72
CA ARG A 114 13.77 19.24 15.07
C ARG A 114 13.79 19.41 16.59
N GLN A 115 12.76 18.91 17.29
CA GLN A 115 12.69 18.94 18.75
C GLN A 115 13.86 18.18 19.40
N ALA A 116 14.21 17.00 18.89
CA ALA A 116 15.35 16.23 19.40
C ALA A 116 16.68 16.97 19.20
N ARG A 117 16.84 17.73 18.10
CA ARG A 117 17.99 18.61 17.89
C ARG A 117 18.04 19.75 18.91
N ALA A 118 16.95 20.50 19.05
CA ALA A 118 16.85 21.61 20.00
C ALA A 118 17.12 21.14 21.44
N ARG A 119 16.57 19.99 21.85
CA ARG A 119 16.84 19.40 23.17
C ARG A 119 18.32 19.08 23.38
N ARG A 120 18.99 18.50 22.38
CA ARG A 120 20.44 18.20 22.47
C ARG A 120 21.27 19.47 22.58
N GLN A 121 20.94 20.53 21.83
CA GLN A 121 21.59 21.83 21.96
C GLN A 121 21.37 22.43 23.36
N ALA A 122 20.14 22.42 23.86
CA ALA A 122 19.82 22.92 25.20
C ALA A 122 20.58 22.16 26.32
N GLN A 123 20.73 20.84 26.19
CA GLN A 123 21.53 20.05 27.13
C GLN A 123 23.03 20.37 27.08
N ARG A 124 23.56 20.73 25.89
CA ARG A 124 24.96 21.14 25.74
C ARG A 124 25.23 22.57 26.21
N LEU A 125 24.25 23.46 26.16
CA LEU A 125 24.39 24.86 26.59
C LEU A 125 24.89 25.00 28.03
N SER A 126 24.52 24.08 28.92
CA SER A 126 25.00 24.10 30.32
C SER A 126 26.46 23.65 30.49
N SER A 127 27.00 22.89 29.54
CA SER A 127 28.33 22.25 29.65
C SER A 127 29.37 22.80 28.67
N ASP A 128 28.93 23.34 27.53
CA ASP A 128 29.79 23.92 26.49
C ASP A 128 29.05 25.02 25.70
N PRO A 129 28.76 26.18 26.34
CA PRO A 129 27.97 27.24 25.72
C PRO A 129 28.65 27.90 24.52
N ALA A 130 30.00 27.96 24.49
CA ALA A 130 30.75 28.63 23.43
C ALA A 130 30.64 27.92 22.07
N ASN A 131 30.36 26.60 22.06
CA ASN A 131 30.26 25.80 20.84
C ASN A 131 28.81 25.41 20.48
N VAL A 132 27.80 25.89 21.20
CA VAL A 132 26.39 25.68 20.84
C VAL A 132 25.93 26.82 19.93
N VAL A 133 25.85 26.53 18.63
CA VAL A 133 25.32 27.47 17.63
C VAL A 133 23.81 27.28 17.49
N ALA A 134 23.07 28.38 17.43
CA ALA A 134 21.66 28.38 17.03
C ALA A 134 21.59 28.27 15.50
N ASP A 135 20.91 27.24 15.01
CA ASP A 135 20.63 27.02 13.58
C ASP A 135 19.67 28.08 13.01
#